data_AF-A0A936HHG9-F1
#
_entry.id   AF-A0A936HHG9-F1
#
_cell.length_a   1.000
_cell.length_b   1.000
_cell.length_c   1.000
_cell.angle_alpha   90.00
_cell.angle_beta   90.00
_cell.angle_gamma   90.00
#
_symmetry.space_group_name_H-M   'P 1'
#
loop_
_entity.id
_entity.type
_entity.pdbx_description
1 polymer ?
#
loop_
_entity_poly.entity_id
_entity_poly.type
_entity_poly.pdbx_seq_one_letter_code
_entity_poly.pdbx_strand_id
1 'polypeptide(L)' 'MPQARPKIPFNVDDYLAWEEHAPIKHEYLAGEIFAMVGATDAHVTITLNLATLLRAYPRGKPWRSGGAVKLGV' A
#
# COMPACT_ATOMS: atom_id res chain seq x y z
N MET A 1 0.11 37.04 9.03
CA MET A 1 -0.59 35.84 8.55
C MET A 1 0.38 35.08 7.66
N PRO A 2 0.68 33.79 7.90
CA PRO A 2 1.55 33.04 7.00
C PRO A 2 0.82 32.89 5.65
N GLN A 3 1.44 33.36 4.57
CA GLN A 3 0.88 33.18 3.24
C GLN A 3 1.02 31.72 2.81
N ALA A 4 -0.08 31.08 2.44
CA ALA A 4 -0.05 29.80 1.74
C ALA A 4 0.55 30.04 0.34
N ARG A 5 1.78 29.55 0.11
CA ARG A 5 2.37 29.55 -1.23
C ARG A 5 1.52 28.68 -2.15
N PRO A 6 1.17 29.13 -3.37
CA PRO A 6 0.53 28.27 -4.35
C PRO A 6 1.48 27.09 -4.65
N LYS A 7 1.10 25.90 -4.21
CA LYS A 7 1.78 24.65 -4.59
C LYS A 7 1.41 24.38 -6.04
N ILE A 8 2.38 24.47 -6.93
CA ILE A 8 2.23 23.97 -8.29
C ILE A 8 2.03 22.47 -8.15
N PRO A 9 0.88 21.90 -8.58
CA PRO A 9 0.64 20.47 -8.44
C PRO A 9 1.70 19.73 -9.26
N PHE A 10 2.44 18.85 -8.58
CA PHE A 10 3.35 17.94 -9.26
C PHE A 10 2.48 16.96 -10.05
N ASN A 11 2.75 16.72 -11.34
CA ASN A 11 1.94 15.77 -12.10
C ASN A 11 2.43 14.33 -11.82
N VAL A 12 1.65 13.31 -12.21
CA VAL A 12 1.99 11.89 -11.94
C VAL A 12 3.23 11.44 -12.72
N ASP A 13 3.38 11.86 -13.98
CA ASP A 13 4.50 11.44 -14.83
C ASP A 13 5.83 12.05 -14.34
N ASP A 14 5.80 13.33 -13.97
CA ASP A 14 6.90 14.03 -13.32
C ASP A 14 7.27 13.31 -12.02
N TYR A 15 6.26 12.93 -11.21
CA TYR A 15 6.47 12.20 -9.95
C TYR A 15 7.22 10.91 -10.19
N LEU A 16 6.78 10.09 -11.15
CA LEU A 16 7.41 8.82 -11.44
C LEU A 16 8.85 8.97 -11.94
N ALA A 17 9.11 9.95 -12.82
CA ALA A 17 10.46 10.22 -13.34
C ALA A 17 11.43 10.71 -12.25
N TRP A 18 10.94 11.54 -11.33
CA TRP A 18 11.71 12.00 -10.18
C TRP A 18 11.94 10.90 -9.13
N GLU A 19 10.89 10.14 -8.81
CA GLU A 19 10.90 9.08 -7.79
C GLU A 19 11.85 7.93 -8.15
N GLU A 20 12.05 7.62 -9.44
CA GLU A 20 13.01 6.61 -9.90
C GLU A 20 14.45 6.86 -9.40
N HIS A 21 14.81 8.14 -9.20
CA HIS A 21 16.13 8.56 -8.77
C HIS A 21 16.17 8.93 -7.27
N ALA A 22 15.04 8.84 -6.57
CA ALA A 22 14.93 9.25 -5.18
C ALA A 22 15.63 8.24 -4.24
N PRO A 23 16.38 8.71 -3.22
CA PRO A 23 17.09 7.83 -2.30
C PRO A 23 16.17 7.11 -1.31
N ILE A 24 14.94 7.59 -1.15
CA ILE A 24 13.91 7.04 -0.27
C ILE A 24 12.59 7.04 -1.03
N LYS A 25 11.65 6.20 -0.59
CA LYS A 25 10.32 6.13 -1.18
C LYS A 25 9.43 7.27 -0.72
N HIS A 26 8.58 7.72 -1.63
CA HIS A 26 7.52 8.69 -1.38
C HIS A 26 6.15 8.14 -1.78
N GLU A 27 5.11 8.83 -1.31
CA GLU A 27 3.73 8.62 -1.71
C GLU A 27 3.21 9.88 -2.40
N TYR A 28 2.62 9.70 -3.59
CA TYR A 28 1.97 10.77 -4.33
C TYR A 28 0.46 10.77 -4.07
N LEU A 29 -0.06 11.88 -3.57
CA LEU A 29 -1.49 12.07 -3.27
C LEU A 29 -1.96 13.41 -3.83
N ALA A 30 -2.75 13.37 -4.91
CA ALA A 30 -3.42 14.53 -5.51
C ALA A 30 -2.50 15.74 -5.81
N GLY A 31 -1.28 15.50 -6.26
CA GLY A 31 -0.30 16.56 -6.57
C GLY A 31 0.67 16.87 -5.43
N GLU A 32 0.53 16.19 -4.30
CA GLU A 32 1.42 16.30 -3.15
C GLU A 32 2.28 15.06 -2.96
N ILE A 33 3.51 15.25 -2.51
CA ILE A 33 4.50 14.19 -2.29
C ILE A 33 4.78 14.10 -0.79
N PHE A 34 4.64 12.90 -0.23
CA PHE A 34 4.89 12.61 1.19
C PHE A 34 6.02 11.59 1.31
N ALA A 35 6.96 11.81 2.22
CA ALA A 35 7.98 10.81 2.50
C ALA A 35 7.31 9.57 3.12
N MET A 36 7.56 8.40 2.53
CA MET A 36 7.07 7.16 3.10
C MET A 36 7.86 6.86 4.38
N VAL A 37 7.16 6.52 5.46
CA VAL A 37 7.82 6.00 6.66
C VAL A 37 8.39 4.63 6.31
N GLY A 38 9.70 4.45 6.49
CA GLY A 38 10.35 3.17 6.23
C GLY A 38 9.67 2.02 7.01
N ALA A 39 9.67 0.82 6.42
CA ALA A 39 9.15 -0.36 7.09
C ALA A 39 10.19 -0.90 8.10
N THR A 40 9.73 -1.32 9.28
CA THR A 40 10.56 -2.09 10.21
C THR A 40 10.66 -3.55 9.76
N ASP A 41 11.71 -4.27 10.17
CA ASP A 41 11.87 -5.70 9.85
C ASP A 41 10.64 -6.53 10.27
N ALA A 42 10.03 -6.18 11.41
CA ALA A 42 8.79 -6.80 11.88
C ALA A 42 7.63 -6.54 10.91
N HIS A 43 7.45 -5.30 10.44
CA HIS A 43 6.42 -4.95 9.46
C HIS A 43 6.61 -5.71 8.14
N VAL A 44 7.86 -5.79 7.65
CA VAL A 44 8.20 -6.52 6.42
C VAL A 44 7.89 -8.02 6.59
N THR A 45 8.31 -8.62 7.70
CA THR A 45 8.09 -10.04 7.99
C THR A 45 6.59 -10.39 8.02
N ILE A 46 5.79 -9.61 8.75
CA ILE A 46 4.34 -9.83 8.84
C ILE A 46 3.69 -9.72 7.46
N THR A 47 4.02 -8.67 6.71
CA THR A 47 3.43 -8.40 5.40
C THR A 47 3.79 -9.49 4.38
N LEU A 48 5.04 -9.97 4.38
CA LEU A 48 5.47 -11.05 3.48
C LEU A 48 4.85 -12.41 3.83
N ASN A 49 4.72 -12.73 5.12
CA ASN A 49 4.01 -13.93 5.55
C ASN A 49 2.56 -13.91 5.07
N LEU A 50 1.87 -12.78 5.25
CA LEU A 50 0.50 -12.60 4.77
C LEU A 50 0.41 -12.73 3.24
N ALA A 51 1.29 -12.05 2.50
CA ALA A 51 1.32 -12.12 1.03
C ALA A 51 1.56 -13.56 0.53
N THR A 52 2.43 -14.31 1.20
CA THR A 52 2.72 -15.71 0.87
C THR A 52 1.50 -16.60 1.08
N LEU A 53 0.80 -16.44 2.21
CA LEU A 53 -0.46 -17.15 2.49
C LEU A 53 -1.53 -16.85 1.43
N LEU A 54 -1.70 -15.57 1.07
CA LEU A 54 -2.65 -15.16 0.04
C LEU A 54 -2.27 -15.70 -1.35
N ARG A 55 -0.99 -15.76 -1.67
CA ARG A 55 -0.50 -16.32 -2.95
C ARG A 55 -0.70 -17.83 -3.03
N ALA A 56 -0.51 -18.55 -1.93
CA ALA A 56 -0.75 -19.99 -1.85
C ALA A 56 -2.24 -20.34 -1.90
N TYR A 57 -3.14 -19.38 -1.66
CA TYR A 57 -4.57 -19.60 -1.73
C TYR A 57 -5.01 -19.85 -3.19
N PRO A 58 -5.67 -20.98 -3.50
CA PRO A 58 -6.11 -21.29 -4.85
C PRO A 58 -7.12 -20.24 -5.34
N ARG A 59 -6.75 -19.56 -6.42
CA ARG A 59 -7.62 -18.62 -7.17
C ARG A 59 -8.83 -19.38 -7.69
N GLY A 60 -9.93 -19.37 -6.96
CA GLY A 60 -11.16 -20.07 -7.36
C GLY A 60 -11.99 -20.66 -6.20
N LYS A 61 -11.49 -20.67 -4.96
CA LYS A 61 -12.37 -20.93 -3.82
C LYS A 61 -13.08 -19.63 -3.44
N PRO A 62 -14.43 -19.57 -3.48
CA PRO A 62 -15.14 -18.41 -2.98
C PRO A 62 -14.80 -18.26 -1.50
N TRP A 63 -14.35 -17.07 -1.10
CA TRP A 63 -14.34 -16.67 0.29
C TRP A 63 -15.78 -16.77 0.80
N ARG A 64 -16.10 -17.84 1.53
CA ARG A 64 -17.37 -17.94 2.26
C ARG A 64 -17.24 -17.07 3.51
N SER A 65 -17.52 -15.78 3.36
CA SER A 65 -17.94 -14.96 4.49
C SER A 65 -19.35 -15.42 4.90
N GLY A 66 -19.41 -16.34 5.87
CA GLY A 66 -20.63 -16.73 6.57
C GLY A 66 -21.39 -17.93 6.01
N GLY A 67 -21.82 -18.84 6.91
CA GLY A 67 -22.92 -19.76 6.67
C GLY A 67 -22.74 -21.20 7.16
N ALA A 68 -23.10 -21.42 8.42
CA ALA A 68 -23.51 -22.67 9.07
C ALA A 68 -22.48 -23.80 9.27
N VAL A 69 -21.96 -23.87 10.50
CA VAL A 69 -21.63 -25.14 11.15
C VAL A 69 -22.90 -25.97 11.22
N LYS A 70 -22.97 -27.10 10.51
CA LYS A 70 -23.89 -28.19 10.86
C LYS A 70 -23.15 -29.13 11.81
N LEU A 71 -23.47 -29.03 13.10
CA LEU A 71 -23.23 -30.12 14.04
C LEU A 71 -24.21 -31.24 13.67
N GLY A 72 -23.68 -32.32 13.13
CA GLY A 72 -24.41 -33.57 12.95
C GLY A 72 -24.53 -34.28 14.28
N VAL A 73 -25.77 -34.65 14.64
CA VAL A 73 -26.10 -35.69 15.61
C VAL A 73 -25.60 -37.03 15.08
#